data_AF-A0A7V1AME2-F1
#
_entry.id   AF-A0A7V1AME2-F1
#
_cell.length_a   1.000
_cell.length_b   1.000
_cell.length_c   1.000
_cell.angle_alpha   90.00
_cell.angle_beta   90.00
_cell.angle_gamma   90.00
#
_symmetry.space_group_name_H-M   'P 1'
#
loop_
_entity.id
_entity.type
_entity.pdbx_description
1 polymer ?
#
loop_
_entity_poly.entity_id
_entity_poly.type
_entity_poly.pdbx_seq_one_letter_code
_entity_poly.pdbx_strand_id
1 'polypeptide(L)'
;ARFFFLMRRISTPLDFDIDLAKKHSDENPVYYIQYAHARISNILRFGEEKGVRFNPGCDFSLLVEREEMALVKKMLEFPDLLIRAARNFEPNALTQYLLELAEEFHRFYHEHRVISDDLKLSEARIALSEAVRIVIAIGLKLMGISAPEKM
;
A
#
# COMPACT_ATOMS: atom_id res chain seq x y z
N ALA A 1 -13.81 2.49 12.13
CA ALA A 1 -14.29 1.40 13.02
C ALA A 1 -13.74 0.02 12.66
N ARG A 2 -14.09 -0.61 11.50
CA ARG A 2 -13.67 -1.99 11.15
C ARG A 2 -12.17 -2.28 11.34
N PHE A 3 -11.30 -1.40 10.86
CA PHE A 3 -9.85 -1.58 10.95
C PHE A 3 -9.36 -1.76 12.40
N PHE A 4 -9.79 -0.91 13.32
CA PHE A 4 -9.35 -0.94 14.72
C PHE A 4 -9.75 -2.23 15.45
N PHE A 5 -10.91 -2.79 15.13
CA PHE A 5 -11.33 -4.10 15.66
C PHE A 5 -10.50 -5.25 15.10
N LEU A 6 -10.16 -5.19 13.81
CA LEU A 6 -9.34 -6.22 13.16
C LEU A 6 -7.87 -6.16 13.58
N MET A 7 -7.37 -4.99 14.00
CA MET A 7 -5.98 -4.79 14.41
C MET A 7 -5.61 -5.50 15.71
N ARG A 8 -6.60 -5.89 16.53
CA ARG A 8 -6.37 -6.59 17.80
C ARG A 8 -6.62 -8.09 17.66
N ARG A 9 -5.88 -8.87 18.45
CA ARG A 9 -6.22 -10.27 18.68
C ARG A 9 -7.55 -10.34 19.41
N ILE A 10 -8.37 -11.34 19.07
CA ILE A 10 -9.70 -11.56 19.67
C ILE A 10 -9.61 -11.69 21.21
N SER A 11 -8.48 -12.19 21.72
CA SER A 11 -8.22 -12.40 23.14
C SER A 11 -7.81 -11.16 23.93
N THR A 12 -7.62 -10.00 23.28
CA THR A 12 -7.10 -8.79 23.93
C THR A 12 -8.21 -7.75 24.09
N PRO A 13 -8.39 -7.15 25.29
CA PRO A 13 -9.29 -6.01 25.47
C PRO A 13 -8.93 -4.86 24.52
N LEU A 14 -9.93 -4.27 23.87
CA LEU A 14 -9.76 -3.11 22.99
C LEU A 14 -10.27 -1.86 23.70
N ASP A 15 -9.36 -0.92 23.96
CA ASP A 15 -9.71 0.47 24.23
C ASP A 15 -9.86 1.20 22.89
N PHE A 16 -11.10 1.59 22.55
CA PHE A 16 -11.41 2.16 21.25
C PHE A 16 -11.50 3.69 21.34
N ASP A 17 -10.43 4.34 20.89
CA ASP A 17 -10.38 5.79 20.75
C ASP A 17 -11.20 6.25 19.52
N ILE A 18 -12.38 6.80 19.78
CA ILE A 18 -13.29 7.33 18.77
C ILE A 18 -12.70 8.55 18.07
N ASP A 19 -11.96 9.39 18.80
CA ASP A 19 -11.39 10.61 18.26
C ASP A 19 -10.27 10.27 17.28
N LEU A 20 -9.39 9.33 17.64
CA LEU A 20 -8.38 8.78 16.73
C LEU A 20 -9.02 8.18 15.47
N ALA A 21 -10.11 7.43 15.63
CA ALA A 21 -10.79 6.79 14.50
C ALA A 21 -11.44 7.78 13.51
N LYS A 22 -11.63 9.06 13.90
CA LYS A 22 -12.16 10.14 13.06
C LYS A 22 -11.06 11.04 12.47
N LYS A 23 -9.83 10.98 12.98
CA LYS A 23 -8.73 11.82 12.49
C LYS A 23 -8.38 11.48 11.04
N HIS A 24 -8.13 12.52 10.25
CA HIS A 24 -7.55 12.44 8.90
C HIS A 24 -6.06 12.78 8.98
N SER A 25 -5.31 11.97 9.73
CA SER A 25 -3.88 12.12 9.95
C SER A 25 -3.18 10.77 9.89
N ASP A 26 -1.86 10.82 9.83
CA ASP A 26 -0.96 9.67 9.91
C ASP A 26 -1.09 8.86 11.22
N GLU A 27 -1.53 9.51 12.31
CA GLU A 27 -1.89 8.81 13.55
C GLU A 27 -3.01 7.77 13.35
N ASN A 28 -3.90 7.98 12.37
CA ASN A 28 -4.98 7.05 12.08
C ASN A 28 -4.49 5.98 11.08
N PRO A 29 -4.31 4.71 11.51
CA PRO A 29 -3.68 3.68 10.69
C PRO A 29 -4.49 3.35 9.43
N VAL A 30 -5.82 3.41 9.47
CA VAL A 30 -6.62 3.17 8.25
C VAL A 30 -6.51 4.33 7.28
N TYR A 31 -6.49 5.58 7.79
CA TYR A 31 -6.31 6.76 6.96
C TYR A 31 -4.94 6.73 6.29
N TYR A 32 -3.89 6.37 7.02
CA TYR A 32 -2.53 6.22 6.51
C TYR A 32 -2.45 5.25 5.31
N ILE A 33 -3.03 4.05 5.43
CA ILE A 33 -3.08 3.07 4.34
C ILE A 33 -3.90 3.57 3.15
N GLN A 34 -5.08 4.13 3.42
CA GLN A 34 -5.95 4.66 2.36
C GLN A 34 -5.28 5.82 1.62
N TYR A 35 -4.52 6.65 2.33
CA TYR A 35 -3.79 7.76 1.76
C TYR A 35 -2.65 7.29 0.85
N ALA A 36 -1.93 6.21 1.21
CA ALA A 36 -0.99 5.55 0.30
C ALA A 36 -1.69 5.11 -1.00
N HIS A 37 -2.84 4.43 -0.90
CA HIS A 37 -3.61 4.01 -2.08
C HIS A 37 -4.03 5.20 -2.95
N ALA A 38 -4.62 6.25 -2.35
CA ALA A 38 -5.06 7.45 -3.06
C ALA A 38 -3.88 8.21 -3.71
N ARG A 39 -2.74 8.29 -3.02
CA ARG A 39 -1.52 8.90 -3.57
C ARG A 39 -1.05 8.14 -4.80
N ILE A 40 -1.02 6.81 -4.76
CA ILE A 40 -0.65 6.02 -5.94
C ILE A 40 -1.63 6.26 -7.09
N SER A 41 -2.94 6.23 -6.83
CA SER A 41 -3.95 6.56 -7.84
C SER A 41 -3.72 7.92 -8.50
N ASN A 42 -3.26 8.92 -7.74
CA ASN A 42 -2.91 10.24 -8.29
C ASN A 42 -1.61 10.22 -9.10
N ILE A 43 -0.58 9.47 -8.67
CA ILE A 43 0.67 9.30 -9.43
C ILE A 43 0.38 8.68 -10.80
N LEU A 44 -0.44 7.64 -10.84
CA LEU A 44 -0.80 6.95 -12.10
C LEU A 44 -1.54 7.90 -13.06
N ARG A 45 -2.51 8.65 -12.54
CA ARG A 45 -3.25 9.67 -13.31
C ARG A 45 -2.31 10.74 -13.85
N PHE A 46 -1.39 11.24 -13.03
CA PHE A 46 -0.39 12.22 -13.45
C PHE A 46 0.57 11.65 -14.51
N GLY A 47 0.94 10.37 -14.38
CA GLY A 47 1.72 9.65 -15.40
C GLY A 47 0.99 9.62 -16.74
N GLU A 48 -0.29 9.25 -16.74
CA GLU A 48 -1.12 9.21 -17.95
C GLU A 48 -1.19 10.57 -18.66
N GLU A 49 -1.31 11.67 -17.90
CA GLU A 49 -1.29 13.04 -18.41
C GLU A 49 0.06 13.44 -19.01
N LYS A 50 1.16 12.90 -18.48
CA LYS A 50 2.53 13.09 -18.99
C LYS A 50 2.93 12.11 -20.08
N GLY A 51 2.03 11.20 -20.47
CA GLY A 51 2.31 10.17 -21.47
C GLY A 51 3.16 9.00 -20.96
N VAL A 52 3.39 8.90 -19.64
CA VAL A 52 4.09 7.79 -19.00
C VAL A 52 3.05 6.84 -18.41
N ARG A 53 2.92 5.64 -18.98
CA ARG A 53 1.91 4.67 -18.54
C ARG A 53 2.56 3.36 -18.17
N PHE A 54 1.80 2.51 -17.49
CA PHE A 54 2.20 1.11 -17.33
C PHE A 54 2.45 0.48 -18.70
N ASN A 55 3.65 -0.07 -18.87
CA ASN A 55 4.08 -0.78 -20.06
C ASN A 55 4.44 -2.22 -19.65
N PRO A 56 3.74 -3.26 -20.13
CA PRO A 56 4.07 -4.65 -19.82
C PRO A 56 5.49 -5.06 -20.24
N GLY A 57 6.09 -4.36 -21.21
CA GLY A 57 7.46 -4.55 -21.65
C GLY A 57 8.48 -3.61 -21.01
N CYS A 58 8.12 -2.91 -19.92
CA CYS A 58 9.09 -2.06 -19.22
C CYS A 58 10.25 -2.89 -18.66
N ASP A 59 11.40 -2.24 -18.55
CA ASP A 59 12.63 -2.87 -18.06
C ASP A 59 12.69 -2.79 -16.54
N PHE A 60 12.26 -3.86 -15.88
CA PHE A 60 12.33 -3.98 -14.42
C PHE A 60 13.75 -4.07 -13.88
N SER A 61 14.77 -4.33 -14.71
CA SER A 61 16.17 -4.34 -14.25
C SER A 61 16.68 -2.95 -13.84
N LEU A 62 15.93 -1.90 -14.19
CA LEU A 62 16.17 -0.52 -13.77
C LEU A 62 15.74 -0.24 -12.32
N LEU A 63 14.91 -1.11 -11.74
CA LEU A 63 14.58 -1.04 -10.32
C LEU A 63 15.76 -1.63 -9.55
N VAL A 64 16.64 -0.79 -9.03
CA VAL A 64 17.88 -1.19 -8.35
C VAL A 64 18.01 -0.58 -6.96
N GLU A 65 17.16 0.39 -6.64
CA GLU A 65 17.25 1.12 -5.40
C GLU A 65 16.73 0.28 -4.22
N ARG A 66 17.27 0.56 -3.04
CA ARG A 66 16.95 -0.21 -1.83
C ARG A 66 15.46 -0.20 -1.52
N GLU A 67 14.82 0.97 -1.64
CA GLU A 67 13.40 1.16 -1.33
C GLU A 67 12.50 0.47 -2.36
N GLU A 68 12.92 0.40 -3.64
CA GLU A 68 12.21 -0.36 -4.67
C GLU A 68 12.25 -1.86 -4.36
N MET A 69 13.42 -2.38 -3.99
CA MET A 69 13.58 -3.77 -3.58
C MET A 69 12.82 -4.10 -2.30
N ALA A 70 12.73 -3.17 -1.36
CA ALA A 70 11.94 -3.34 -0.14
C ALA A 70 10.46 -3.55 -0.46
N LEU A 71 9.89 -2.73 -1.36
CA LEU A 71 8.51 -2.90 -1.83
C LEU A 71 8.28 -4.26 -2.51
N VAL A 72 9.17 -4.66 -3.42
CA VAL A 72 9.06 -5.95 -4.12
C VAL A 72 9.05 -7.10 -3.11
N LYS A 73 10.02 -7.11 -2.18
CA LYS A 73 10.11 -8.15 -1.13
C LYS A 73 8.86 -8.15 -0.26
N LYS A 74 8.37 -6.97 0.14
CA LYS A 74 7.17 -6.87 0.97
C LYS A 74 5.93 -7.40 0.26
N MET A 75 5.76 -7.12 -1.04
CA MET A 75 4.65 -7.66 -1.82
C MET A 75 4.73 -9.19 -2.00
N LEU A 76 5.93 -9.76 -2.09
CA LEU A 76 6.12 -11.21 -2.17
C LEU A 76 5.65 -11.95 -0.90
N GLU A 77 5.66 -11.30 0.27
CA GLU A 77 5.14 -11.88 1.51
C GLU A 77 3.62 -12.03 1.54
N PHE A 78 2.89 -11.27 0.70
CA PHE A 78 1.44 -11.15 0.77
C PHE A 78 0.68 -12.47 0.59
N PRO A 79 0.98 -13.32 -0.42
CA PRO A 79 0.22 -14.55 -0.62
C PRO A 79 0.36 -15.51 0.56
N ASP A 80 1.58 -15.70 1.06
CA ASP A 80 1.84 -16.59 2.20
C ASP A 80 1.23 -16.05 3.49
N LEU A 81 1.25 -14.74 3.69
CA LEU A 81 0.55 -14.08 4.79
C LEU A 81 -0.96 -14.40 4.75
N LEU A 82 -1.60 -14.26 3.60
CA LEU A 82 -3.04 -14.54 3.46
C LEU A 82 -3.36 -16.01 3.77
N ILE A 83 -2.54 -16.95 3.31
CA ILE A 83 -2.71 -18.38 3.61
C ILE A 83 -2.60 -18.63 5.11
N ARG A 84 -1.59 -18.07 5.78
CA ARG A 84 -1.40 -18.23 7.23
C ARG A 84 -2.54 -17.60 8.03
N ALA A 85 -2.91 -16.35 7.70
CA ALA A 85 -3.99 -15.63 8.37
C ALA A 85 -5.33 -16.35 8.26
N ALA A 86 -5.63 -16.93 7.09
CA ALA A 86 -6.83 -17.72 6.86
C ALA A 86 -6.84 -19.03 7.67
N ARG A 87 -5.71 -19.75 7.72
CA ARG A 87 -5.59 -21.02 8.47
C ARG A 87 -5.70 -20.83 9.98
N ASN A 88 -5.14 -19.74 10.50
CA ASN A 88 -5.06 -19.48 11.93
C ASN A 88 -6.20 -18.61 12.47
N PHE A 89 -7.08 -18.10 11.59
CA PHE A 89 -8.09 -17.09 11.94
C PHE A 89 -7.48 -15.84 12.59
N GLU A 90 -6.35 -15.36 12.05
CA GLU A 90 -5.60 -14.19 12.54
C GLU A 90 -5.65 -13.02 11.54
N PRO A 91 -6.79 -12.32 11.40
CA PRO A 91 -6.93 -11.21 10.46
C PRO A 91 -6.08 -9.98 10.84
N ASN A 92 -5.66 -9.86 12.10
CA ASN A 92 -4.77 -8.78 12.55
C ASN A 92 -3.40 -8.79 11.87
N ALA A 93 -2.96 -9.95 11.36
CA ALA A 93 -1.73 -10.04 10.58
C ALA A 93 -1.84 -9.22 9.28
N LEU A 94 -3.03 -9.17 8.66
CA LEU A 94 -3.28 -8.38 7.46
C LEU A 94 -3.26 -6.88 7.73
N THR A 95 -3.80 -6.42 8.86
CA THR A 95 -3.76 -5.00 9.23
C THR A 95 -2.33 -4.51 9.43
N GLN A 96 -1.51 -5.31 10.11
CA GLN A 96 -0.11 -4.96 10.35
C GLN A 96 0.68 -4.95 9.03
N TYR A 97 0.48 -5.97 8.20
CA TYR A 97 1.11 -6.02 6.89
C TYR A 97 0.81 -4.81 6.01
N LEU A 98 -0.44 -4.36 5.95
CA LEU A 98 -0.81 -3.20 5.14
C LEU A 98 -0.23 -1.89 5.67
N LEU A 99 -0.10 -1.75 6.99
CA LEU A 99 0.59 -0.61 7.59
C LEU A 99 2.06 -0.56 7.16
N GLU A 100 2.75 -1.70 7.29
CA GLU A 100 4.16 -1.82 6.89
C GLU A 100 4.33 -1.58 5.38
N LEU A 101 3.45 -2.13 4.53
CA LEU A 101 3.49 -1.88 3.08
C LEU A 101 3.25 -0.40 2.73
N ALA A 102 2.34 0.27 3.43
CA ALA A 102 2.10 1.70 3.25
C ALA A 102 3.32 2.53 3.68
N GLU A 103 3.96 2.17 4.79
CA GLU A 103 5.19 2.81 5.26
C GLU A 103 6.34 2.68 4.24
N GLU A 104 6.58 1.46 3.73
CA GLU A 104 7.59 1.20 2.71
C GLU A 104 7.30 2.01 1.43
N PHE A 105 6.02 2.14 1.04
CA PHE A 105 5.65 2.95 -0.11
C PHE A 105 5.89 4.45 0.14
N HIS A 106 5.56 4.95 1.33
CA HIS A 106 5.81 6.35 1.67
C HIS A 106 7.29 6.68 1.68
N ARG A 107 8.12 5.76 2.17
CA ARG A 107 9.58 5.87 2.12
C ARG A 107 10.09 5.89 0.69
N PHE A 108 9.67 4.93 -0.13
CA PHE A 108 10.00 4.91 -1.56
C PHE A 108 9.62 6.23 -2.25
N TYR A 109 8.40 6.73 -2.04
CA TYR A 109 7.93 7.97 -2.65
C TYR A 109 8.68 9.22 -2.17
N HIS A 110 9.14 9.22 -0.92
CA HIS A 110 9.93 10.32 -0.36
C HIS A 110 11.33 10.38 -1.00
N GLU A 111 11.99 9.23 -1.13
CA GLU A 111 13.35 9.15 -1.66
C GLU A 111 13.41 9.23 -3.20
N HIS A 112 12.40 8.67 -3.88
CA HIS A 112 12.45 8.40 -5.31
C HIS A 112 11.28 9.05 -6.04
N ARG A 113 11.60 9.93 -7.00
CA ARG A 113 10.61 10.49 -7.91
C ARG A 113 10.13 9.40 -8.88
N VAL A 114 8.82 9.13 -8.88
CA VAL A 114 8.20 8.11 -9.75
C VAL A 114 8.15 8.54 -11.21
N ILE A 115 7.81 9.81 -11.49
CA ILE A 115 7.73 10.37 -12.84
C ILE A 115 8.81 11.43 -12.98
N SER A 116 9.85 11.11 -13.74
CA SER A 116 11.04 11.92 -13.97
C SER A 116 11.33 12.08 -15.47
N ASP A 117 12.45 12.71 -15.82
CA ASP A 117 12.90 12.85 -17.21
C ASP A 117 13.40 11.51 -17.79
N ASP A 118 13.75 10.54 -16.94
CA ASP A 118 14.01 9.17 -17.37
C ASP A 118 12.70 8.41 -17.53
N LEU A 119 12.21 8.35 -18.78
CA LEU A 119 10.95 7.71 -19.12
C LEU A 119 10.96 6.20 -18.83
N LYS A 120 12.07 5.50 -19.09
CA LYS A 120 12.14 4.04 -18.92
C LYS A 120 12.08 3.67 -17.44
N LEU A 121 12.84 4.39 -16.60
CA LEU A 121 12.76 4.21 -15.16
C LEU A 121 11.37 4.59 -14.62
N SER A 122 10.78 5.66 -15.16
CA SER A 122 9.44 6.10 -14.75
C SER A 122 8.37 5.05 -15.08
N GLU A 123 8.44 4.39 -16.24
CA GLU A 123 7.56 3.25 -16.58
C GLU A 123 7.69 2.10 -15.56
N ALA A 124 8.91 1.72 -15.21
CA ALA A 124 9.17 0.66 -14.24
C ALA A 124 8.66 1.03 -12.83
N ARG A 125 8.86 2.28 -12.38
CA ARG A 125 8.37 2.78 -11.09
C ARG A 125 6.84 2.94 -11.05
N ILE A 126 6.21 3.27 -12.17
CA ILE A 126 4.76 3.25 -12.32
C ILE A 126 4.23 1.83 -12.15
N ALA A 127 4.86 0.85 -12.81
CA ALA A 127 4.49 -0.56 -12.67
C ALA A 127 4.60 -1.05 -11.22
N LEU A 128 5.71 -0.70 -10.55
CA LEU A 128 5.90 -1.00 -9.13
C LEU A 128 4.82 -0.36 -8.24
N SER A 129 4.52 0.92 -8.47
CA SER A 129 3.49 1.65 -7.72
C SER A 129 2.11 1.02 -7.92
N GLU A 130 1.76 0.66 -9.16
CA GLU A 130 0.48 0.00 -9.47
C GLU A 130 0.36 -1.35 -8.76
N ALA A 131 1.43 -2.14 -8.71
CA ALA A 131 1.44 -3.40 -7.97
C ALA A 131 1.15 -3.18 -6.47
N VAL A 132 1.78 -2.18 -5.85
CA VAL A 132 1.51 -1.81 -4.45
C VAL A 132 0.05 -1.39 -4.26
N ARG A 133 -0.49 -0.56 -5.16
CA ARG A 133 -1.89 -0.12 -5.13
C ARG A 133 -2.84 -1.30 -5.14
N ILE A 134 -2.60 -2.27 -6.03
CA ILE A 134 -3.41 -3.49 -6.14
C ILE A 134 -3.37 -4.30 -4.84
N VAL A 135 -2.19 -4.52 -4.25
CA VAL A 135 -2.06 -5.26 -2.98
C VAL A 135 -2.81 -4.56 -1.85
N ILE A 136 -2.67 -3.23 -1.72
CA ILE A 136 -3.40 -2.45 -0.72
C ILE A 136 -4.92 -2.56 -0.96
N ALA A 137 -5.38 -2.40 -2.20
CA ALA A 137 -6.80 -2.49 -2.55
C ALA A 137 -7.39 -3.87 -2.22
N ILE A 138 -6.66 -4.95 -2.53
CA ILE A 138 -7.07 -6.32 -2.18
C ILE A 138 -7.14 -6.48 -0.66
N GLY A 139 -6.11 -6.07 0.08
CA GLY A 139 -6.06 -6.19 1.53
C GLY A 139 -7.20 -5.42 2.23
N LEU A 140 -7.45 -4.18 1.81
CA LEU A 140 -8.58 -3.39 2.32
C LEU A 140 -9.92 -4.05 1.99
N LYS A 141 -10.09 -4.55 0.77
CA LYS A 141 -11.31 -5.24 0.33
C LYS A 141 -11.59 -6.50 1.16
N LEU A 142 -10.57 -7.31 1.45
CA LEU A 142 -10.69 -8.50 2.29
C LEU A 142 -11.17 -8.16 3.71
N MET A 143 -10.84 -6.97 4.21
CA MET A 143 -11.31 -6.46 5.51
C MET A 143 -12.66 -5.72 5.43
N GLY A 144 -13.25 -5.61 4.24
CA GLY A 144 -14.46 -4.82 4.01
C GLY A 144 -14.26 -3.32 4.24
N ILE A 145 -13.08 -2.80 3.91
CA ILE A 145 -12.72 -1.38 4.00
C ILE A 145 -12.58 -0.81 2.59
N SER A 146 -13.01 0.43 2.38
CA SER A 146 -12.86 1.11 1.09
C SER A 146 -11.40 1.47 0.80
N ALA A 147 -11.03 1.43 -0.48
CA ALA A 147 -9.76 1.90 -1.00
C ALA A 147 -10.01 3.14 -1.88
N PRO A 148 -10.11 4.35 -1.30
CA PRO A 148 -10.41 5.55 -2.07
C PRO A 148 -9.27 5.88 -3.04
N GLU A 149 -9.63 6.26 -4.27
CA GLU A 149 -8.65 6.73 -5.27
C GLU A 149 -8.30 8.22 -5.11
N LYS A 150 -9.04 8.94 -4.26
CA LYS A 150 -8.87 10.36 -3.94
C LYS A 150 -9.19 10.58 -2.46
N MET A 151 -8.33 11.29 -1.75
CA MET A 151 -8.46 11.67 -0.33
C MET A 151 -7.92 13.07 -0.10
#